data_AF-A0A511HQ22-F1
#
_entry.id   AF-A0A511HQ22-F1
#
_cell.length_a   1.000
_cell.length_b   1.000
_cell.length_c   1.000
_cell.angle_alpha   90.00
_cell.angle_beta   90.00
_cell.angle_gamma   90.00
#
_symmetry.space_group_name_H-M   'P 1'
#
loop_
_entity.id
_entity.type
_entity.pdbx_description
1 polymer ?
#
loop_
_entity_poly.entity_id
_entity_poly.type
_entity_poly.pdbx_seq_one_letter_code
_entity_poly.pdbx_strand_id
1 'polypeptide(L)'
;MLRHTLTHALESLRHRVAAGSPSLTAALRYVQLSDRARVELDKLLDATRFEVPCEQLASPFAGREGQVPTRALVNWVEAKKAVSHCEGPRSAGGLGLRGWEDVGGLTRLEAVGLLTMALERLERTPEVGVGPLFPGLNGPGLR
;
A
#
# COMPACT_ATOMS: atom_id res chain seq x y z
N MET A 1 9.27 0.25 -16.17
CA MET A 1 10.22 0.07 -15.03
C MET A 1 9.66 0.58 -13.72
N LEU A 2 9.23 1.85 -13.61
CA LEU A 2 8.73 2.42 -12.34
C LEU A 2 7.58 1.63 -11.70
N ARG A 3 6.57 1.22 -12.48
CA ARG A 3 5.44 0.40 -11.98
C ARG A 3 5.92 -0.87 -11.29
N HIS A 4 6.77 -1.65 -11.95
CA HIS A 4 7.34 -2.87 -11.40
C HIS A 4 8.12 -2.63 -10.10
N THR A 5 8.93 -1.57 -10.04
CA THR A 5 9.64 -1.17 -8.82
C THR A 5 8.68 -0.84 -7.68
N LEU A 6 7.63 -0.07 -7.96
CA LEU A 6 6.61 0.30 -6.98
C LEU A 6 5.78 -0.89 -6.52
N THR A 7 5.44 -1.82 -7.42
CA THR A 7 4.72 -3.06 -7.08
C THR A 7 5.53 -3.89 -6.09
N HIS A 8 6.81 -4.14 -6.38
CA HIS A 8 7.67 -4.89 -5.46
C HIS A 8 7.89 -4.17 -4.13
N ALA A 9 8.04 -2.85 -4.16
CA ALA A 9 8.14 -2.04 -2.95
C ALA A 9 6.90 -2.20 -2.07
N LEU A 10 5.70 -2.05 -2.63
CA LEU A 10 4.44 -2.19 -1.92
C LEU A 10 4.20 -3.61 -1.40
N GLU A 11 4.52 -4.64 -2.18
CA GLU A 11 4.45 -6.04 -1.72
C GLU A 11 5.39 -6.28 -0.53
N SER A 12 6.62 -5.79 -0.60
CA SER A 12 7.61 -5.91 0.49
C SER A 12 7.17 -5.15 1.74
N LEU A 13 6.67 -3.93 1.59
CA LEU A 13 6.14 -3.14 2.70
C LEU A 13 4.96 -3.84 3.36
N ARG A 14 4.00 -4.34 2.57
CA ARG A 14 2.82 -5.03 3.10
C ARG A 14 3.24 -6.25 3.92
N HIS A 15 4.18 -7.04 3.40
CA HIS A 15 4.70 -8.19 4.11
C HIS A 15 5.39 -7.79 5.43
N ARG A 16 6.26 -6.77 5.41
CA ARG A 16 6.99 -6.30 6.59
C ARG A 16 6.09 -5.71 7.67
N VAL A 17 5.10 -4.91 7.27
CA VAL A 17 4.11 -4.35 8.19
C VAL A 17 3.25 -5.44 8.81
N ALA A 18 2.74 -6.36 7.97
CA ALA A 18 1.96 -7.51 8.44
C ALA A 18 2.77 -8.44 9.36
N ALA A 19 4.07 -8.58 9.09
CA ALA A 19 5.01 -9.36 9.89
C ALA A 19 5.53 -8.60 11.13
N GLY A 20 4.99 -7.43 11.46
CA GLY A 20 5.23 -6.78 12.75
C GLY A 20 6.22 -5.61 12.75
N SER A 21 6.45 -4.95 11.62
CA SER A 21 7.18 -3.69 11.63
C SER A 21 6.48 -2.67 12.54
N PRO A 22 7.23 -1.83 13.29
CA PRO A 22 6.64 -0.92 14.26
C PRO A 22 5.97 0.29 13.61
N SER A 23 6.38 0.68 12.40
CA SER A 23 5.77 1.77 11.62
C SER A 23 6.02 1.61 10.13
N LEU A 24 5.27 2.33 9.29
CA LEU A 24 5.54 2.42 7.84
C LEU A 24 6.93 2.99 7.55
N THR A 25 7.34 4.03 8.30
CA THR A 25 8.67 4.64 8.17
C THR A 25 9.78 3.63 8.46
N ALA A 26 9.62 2.78 9.47
CA ALA A 26 10.59 1.72 9.76
C ALA A 26 10.64 0.67 8.64
N ALA A 27 9.49 0.27 8.10
CA ALA A 27 9.42 -0.68 6.98
C ALA A 27 10.09 -0.13 5.71
N LEU A 28 9.90 1.16 5.41
CA LEU A 28 10.47 1.86 4.25
C LEU A 28 12.01 1.89 4.23
N ARG A 29 12.67 1.84 5.39
CA ARG A 29 14.15 1.80 5.47
C ARG A 29 14.74 0.55 4.81
N TYR A 30 13.95 -0.52 4.69
CA TYR A 30 14.39 -1.79 4.12
C TYR A 30 14.02 -1.97 2.65
N VAL A 31 13.41 -0.95 2.04
CA VAL A 31 13.07 -0.97 0.61
C VAL A 31 14.01 -0.02 -0.12
N GLN A 32 14.83 -0.58 -1.01
CA GLN A 32 15.73 0.20 -1.85
C GLN A 32 14.94 0.84 -2.99
N LEU A 33 14.68 2.14 -2.89
CA LEU A 33 14.02 2.95 -3.90
C LEU A 33 14.94 4.11 -4.27
N SER A 34 14.93 4.51 -5.54
CA SER A 34 15.48 5.80 -5.95
C SER A 34 14.62 6.94 -5.37
N ASP A 35 15.17 8.14 -5.24
CA ASP A 35 14.43 9.31 -4.72
C ASP A 35 13.15 9.56 -5.52
N ARG A 36 13.23 9.45 -6.84
CA ARG A 36 12.06 9.55 -7.72
C ARG A 36 11.00 8.49 -7.40
N ALA A 37 11.39 7.23 -7.22
CA ALA A 37 10.45 6.16 -6.90
C ALA A 37 9.83 6.33 -5.50
N ARG A 38 10.59 6.87 -4.54
CA ARG A 38 10.08 7.18 -3.20
C ARG A 38 9.01 8.27 -3.24
N VAL A 39 9.24 9.35 -3.98
CA VAL A 39 8.24 10.42 -4.16
C VAL A 39 6.96 9.89 -4.81
N GLU A 40 7.08 9.04 -5.83
CA GLU A 40 5.89 8.46 -6.49
C GLU A 40 5.16 7.45 -5.60
N LEU A 41 5.88 6.72 -4.75
CA LEU A 41 5.27 5.87 -3.71
C LEU A 41 4.49 6.71 -2.69
N ASP A 42 5.09 7.78 -2.18
CA ASP A 42 4.43 8.65 -1.19
C ASP A 42 3.16 9.28 -1.76
N LYS A 43 3.21 9.81 -2.99
CA LYS A 43 2.02 10.33 -3.69
C LYS A 43 0.92 9.28 -3.84
N LEU A 44 1.30 8.04 -4.17
CA LEU A 44 0.35 6.94 -4.34
C LEU A 44 -0.32 6.59 -3.00
N LEU A 45 0.44 6.53 -1.91
CA LEU A 45 -0.08 6.25 -0.58
C LEU A 45 -0.99 7.38 -0.09
N ASP A 46 -0.59 8.63 -0.28
CA ASP A 46 -1.40 9.80 0.08
C ASP A 46 -2.70 9.83 -0.71
N ALA A 47 -2.65 9.68 -2.03
CA ALA A 47 -3.85 9.65 -2.88
C ALA A 47 -4.81 8.53 -2.45
N THR A 48 -4.28 7.34 -2.14
CA THR A 48 -5.11 6.22 -1.66
C THR A 48 -5.72 6.52 -0.29
N ARG A 49 -4.96 7.16 0.61
CA ARG A 49 -5.42 7.51 1.95
C ARG A 49 -6.52 8.57 1.94
N PHE A 50 -6.47 9.54 1.03
CA PHE A 50 -7.49 10.58 0.92
C PHE A 50 -8.78 10.09 0.25
N GLU A 51 -8.67 9.15 -0.68
CA GLU A 51 -9.84 8.66 -1.42
C GLU A 51 -10.58 7.52 -0.71
N VAL A 52 -9.89 6.74 0.13
CA VAL A 52 -10.45 5.52 0.74
C VAL A 52 -10.76 5.76 2.23
N PRO A 53 -12.03 5.60 2.66
CA PRO A 53 -12.40 5.67 4.08
C PRO A 53 -11.67 4.61 4.93
N CYS A 54 -11.35 4.92 6.19
CA CYS A 54 -10.64 4.00 7.09
C CYS A 54 -11.35 2.64 7.25
N GLU A 55 -12.68 2.64 7.29
CA GLU A 55 -13.49 1.41 7.37
C GLU A 55 -13.22 0.46 6.18
N GLN A 56 -13.03 1.03 4.98
CA GLN A 56 -12.69 0.27 3.79
C GLN A 56 -11.23 -0.22 3.84
N LEU A 57 -10.31 0.51 4.49
CA LEU A 57 -8.95 0.04 4.70
C LEU A 57 -8.90 -1.21 5.60
N ALA A 58 -9.77 -1.29 6.60
CA ALA A 58 -9.87 -2.47 7.45
C ALA A 58 -10.42 -3.71 6.71
N SER A 59 -11.16 -3.51 5.62
CA SER A 59 -11.71 -4.58 4.75
C SER A 59 -11.71 -4.19 3.26
N PRO A 60 -10.54 -4.17 2.58
CA PRO A 60 -10.35 -3.61 1.24
C PRO A 60 -11.20 -4.24 0.13
N PHE A 61 -11.69 -5.47 0.32
CA PHE A 61 -12.41 -6.22 -0.70
C PHE A 61 -13.86 -6.55 -0.33
N ALA A 62 -14.36 -6.02 0.80
CA ALA A 62 -15.71 -6.29 1.26
C ALA A 62 -16.75 -5.90 0.19
N GLY A 63 -17.60 -6.86 -0.21
CA GLY A 63 -18.66 -6.65 -1.19
C GLY A 63 -18.20 -6.59 -2.65
N ARG A 64 -16.90 -6.79 -2.92
CA ARG A 64 -16.31 -6.84 -4.27
C ARG A 64 -15.41 -8.05 -4.49
N GLU A 65 -15.54 -9.09 -3.66
CA GLU A 65 -14.71 -10.28 -3.71
C GLU A 65 -14.79 -10.98 -5.08
N GLY A 66 -15.94 -10.94 -5.76
CA GLY A 66 -16.09 -11.50 -7.10
C GLY A 66 -15.47 -10.69 -8.25
N GLN A 67 -15.01 -9.45 -7.98
CA GLN A 67 -14.48 -8.51 -8.97
C GLN A 67 -12.96 -8.33 -8.87
N VAL A 68 -12.34 -8.96 -7.87
CA VAL A 68 -10.92 -8.81 -7.54
C VAL A 68 -10.17 -10.09 -7.94
N PRO A 69 -8.95 -9.99 -8.47
CA PRO A 69 -8.14 -11.18 -8.77
C PRO A 69 -7.96 -12.06 -7.53
N THR A 70 -8.12 -13.38 -7.67
CA THR A 70 -7.97 -14.36 -6.57
C THR A 70 -6.66 -14.20 -5.80
N ARG A 71 -5.57 -13.89 -6.51
CA ARG A 71 -4.25 -13.64 -5.88
C ARG A 71 -4.28 -12.48 -4.91
N ALA A 72 -4.97 -11.38 -5.23
CA ALA A 72 -5.05 -10.22 -4.37
C ALA A 72 -5.87 -10.52 -3.09
N LEU A 73 -6.95 -11.30 -3.23
CA LEU A 73 -7.74 -11.78 -2.09
C LEU A 73 -6.93 -12.69 -1.16
N VAL A 74 -6.25 -13.69 -1.70
CA VAL A 74 -5.40 -14.61 -0.92
C VAL A 74 -4.32 -13.83 -0.17
N ASN A 75 -3.60 -12.96 -0.87
CA ASN A 75 -2.57 -12.13 -0.29
C ASN A 75 -3.08 -11.24 0.87
N TRP A 76 -4.28 -10.69 0.73
CA TRP A 76 -4.91 -9.90 1.79
C TRP A 76 -5.28 -10.76 3.00
N VAL A 77 -5.88 -11.93 2.78
CA VAL A 77 -6.26 -12.86 3.85
C VAL A 77 -5.02 -13.31 4.63
N GLU A 78 -3.93 -13.65 3.94
CA GLU A 78 -2.66 -14.01 4.56
C GLU A 78 -2.06 -12.86 5.37
N ALA A 79 -2.05 -11.64 4.81
CA ALA A 79 -1.54 -10.46 5.51
C ALA A 79 -2.37 -10.14 6.76
N LYS A 80 -3.71 -10.19 6.68
CA LYS A 80 -4.62 -10.01 7.81
C LYS A 80 -4.38 -11.06 8.90
N LYS A 81 -4.18 -12.31 8.52
CA LYS A 81 -3.83 -13.39 9.45
C LYS A 81 -2.48 -13.12 10.14
N ALA A 82 -1.48 -12.67 9.39
CA ALA A 82 -0.17 -12.31 9.95
C ALA A 82 -0.26 -11.14 10.95
N VAL A 83 -1.05 -10.10 10.66
CA VAL A 83 -1.32 -9.01 11.60
C VAL A 83 -1.94 -9.55 12.90
N SER A 84 -2.97 -10.39 12.80
CA SER A 84 -3.62 -11.01 13.97
C SER A 84 -2.64 -11.81 14.84
N HIS A 85 -1.75 -12.59 14.22
CA HIS A 85 -0.70 -13.32 14.93
C HIS A 85 0.34 -12.41 15.58
N CYS A 86 0.67 -11.28 14.95
CA CYS A 86 1.61 -10.30 15.50
C CYS A 86 1.04 -9.51 16.68
N GLU A 87 -0.27 -9.30 16.69
CA GLU A 87 -0.94 -8.53 17.72
C GLU A 87 -1.32 -9.38 18.93
N GLY A 88 -1.62 -10.67 18.73
CA GLY A 88 -1.80 -11.67 19.78
C GLY A 88 -2.91 -11.35 20.81
N PRO A 89 -3.35 -12.33 21.61
CA PRO A 89 -4.23 -12.03 22.74
C PRO A 89 -3.45 -11.20 23.78
N ARG A 90 -4.03 -10.08 24.23
CA ARG A 90 -3.51 -9.21 25.31
C ARG A 90 -3.49 -9.90 26.69
N SER A 91 -3.40 -11.23 26.75
CA SER A 91 -3.57 -12.03 27.95
C SER A 91 -2.21 -12.33 28.58
N ALA A 92 -1.94 -11.65 29.70
CA ALA A 92 -1.13 -12.09 30.84
C ALA A 92 0.30 -12.62 30.57
N GLY A 93 1.14 -11.87 29.85
CA GLY A 93 2.61 -12.09 29.86
C GLY A 93 3.32 -12.03 28.51
N GLY A 94 2.60 -11.74 27.41
CA GLY A 94 3.23 -11.47 26.12
C GLY A 94 4.03 -10.17 26.18
N LEU A 95 5.31 -10.21 25.77
CA LEU A 95 6.29 -9.12 25.84
C LEU A 95 5.93 -7.81 25.09
N GLY A 96 4.69 -7.62 24.61
CA GLY A 96 4.25 -6.38 23.95
C GLY A 96 5.07 -5.97 22.71
N LEU A 97 5.81 -6.91 22.12
CA LEU A 97 7.02 -6.62 21.32
C LEU A 97 6.80 -5.97 19.95
N ARG A 98 5.56 -5.67 19.58
CA ARG A 98 5.25 -5.10 18.27
C ARG A 98 4.27 -3.96 18.43
N GLY A 99 4.67 -2.96 19.22
CA GLY A 99 4.02 -1.65 19.23
C GLY A 99 3.90 -1.12 17.81
N TRP A 100 2.71 -0.64 17.46
CA TRP A 100 2.44 0.01 16.18
C TRP A 100 2.34 1.51 16.43
N GLU A 101 3.22 2.26 15.79
CA GLU A 101 3.36 3.70 15.92
C GLU A 101 3.23 4.31 14.52
N ASP A 102 1.99 4.43 14.05
CA ASP A 102 1.73 5.16 12.82
C ASP A 102 1.47 6.64 13.10
N VAL A 103 2.23 7.49 12.42
CA VAL A 103 2.12 8.95 12.50
C VAL A 103 0.77 9.43 11.95
N GLY A 104 0.10 8.60 11.14
CA GLY A 104 -1.20 8.85 10.55
C GLY A 104 -2.42 8.47 11.40
N GLY A 105 -2.25 7.79 12.54
CA GLY A 105 -3.38 7.29 13.33
C GLY A 105 -4.09 6.08 12.71
N LEU A 106 -3.53 5.45 11.67
CA LEU A 106 -4.04 4.18 11.17
C LEU A 106 -3.62 3.05 12.10
N THR A 107 -4.47 2.05 12.27
CA THR A 107 -4.07 0.77 12.85
C THR A 107 -3.15 0.02 11.89
N ARG A 108 -2.42 -0.99 12.40
CA ARG A 108 -1.58 -1.84 11.55
C ARG A 108 -2.39 -2.51 10.43
N LEU A 109 -3.59 -2.98 10.75
CA LEU A 109 -4.49 -3.60 9.78
C LEU A 109 -4.88 -2.61 8.68
N GLU A 110 -5.26 -1.39 9.04
CA GLU A 110 -5.62 -0.35 8.07
C GLU A 110 -4.42 0.07 7.22
N ALA A 111 -3.20 0.09 7.78
CA ALA A 111 -1.99 0.34 7.00
C ALA A 111 -1.69 -0.79 6.00
N VAL A 112 -1.89 -2.05 6.38
CA VAL A 112 -1.84 -3.20 5.44
C VAL A 112 -2.93 -3.07 4.38
N GLY A 113 -4.11 -2.59 4.76
CA GLY A 113 -5.22 -2.28 3.85
C GLY A 113 -4.87 -1.20 2.84
N LEU A 114 -4.27 -0.09 3.31
CA LEU A 114 -3.78 1.01 2.48
C LEU A 114 -2.78 0.51 1.43
N LEU A 115 -1.79 -0.28 1.84
CA LEU A 115 -0.81 -0.88 0.94
C LEU A 115 -1.46 -1.83 -0.08
N THR A 116 -2.52 -2.54 0.32
CA THR A 116 -3.27 -3.44 -0.56
C THR A 116 -4.09 -2.66 -1.59
N MET A 117 -4.75 -1.57 -1.18
CA MET A 117 -5.49 -0.69 -2.08
C MET A 117 -4.55 0.06 -3.05
N ALA A 118 -3.38 0.49 -2.56
CA ALA A 118 -2.36 1.12 -3.39
C ALA A 118 -1.82 0.16 -4.47
N LEU A 119 -1.62 -1.13 -4.14
CA LEU A 119 -1.25 -2.17 -5.11
C LEU A 119 -2.32 -2.32 -6.19
N GLU A 120 -3.58 -2.45 -5.78
CA GLU A 120 -4.70 -2.61 -6.71
C GLU A 120 -4.83 -1.38 -7.63
N ARG A 121 -4.64 -0.18 -7.11
CA ARG A 121 -4.64 1.07 -7.90
C ARG A 121 -3.49 1.10 -8.89
N LEU A 122 -2.28 0.72 -8.46
CA LEU A 122 -1.11 0.68 -9.32
C LEU A 122 -1.26 -0.34 -10.46
N GLU A 123 -1.91 -1.47 -10.20
CA GLU A 123 -2.23 -2.49 -11.22
C GLU A 123 -3.24 -1.99 -12.26
N ARG A 124 -4.25 -1.21 -11.82
CA ARG A 124 -5.24 -0.58 -12.71
C ARG A 124 -4.72 0.64 -13.46
N THR A 125 -3.61 1.24 -13.00
CA THR A 125 -3.03 2.39 -13.68
C THR A 125 -2.39 1.91 -14.98
N PRO A 126 -2.80 2.42 -16.15
CA PRO A 126 -2.16 2.05 -17.40
C PRO A 126 -0.69 2.43 -17.33
N GLU A 127 0.21 1.55 -17.79
CA GLU A 127 1.60 1.94 -18.01
C GLU A 127 1.59 3.00 -19.11
N VAL A 128 1.57 4.27 -18.73
CA VAL A 128 1.82 5.36 -19.66
C VAL A 128 3.28 5.24 -20.06
N GLY A 129 3.54 4.49 -21.13
CA GLY A 129 4.78 4.56 -21.87
C GLY A 129 4.93 5.99 -22.34
N VAL A 130 5.87 6.72 -21.73
CA VAL A 130 6.46 8.00 -22.18
C VAL A 130 5.56 8.78 -23.16
N GLY A 131 4.40 9.23 -22.69
CA GLY A 131 3.52 10.17 -23.38
C GLY A 131 3.44 11.43 -22.51
N PRO A 132 3.50 12.64 -23.09
CA PRO A 132 3.78 13.84 -22.32
C PRO A 132 2.69 14.08 -21.28
N LEU A 133 3.12 14.13 -20.01
CA LEU A 133 2.31 14.50 -18.83
C LEU A 133 2.02 16.01 -18.78
N PHE A 134 1.76 16.62 -19.93
CA PHE A 134 1.30 18.00 -20.07
C PHE A 134 0.26 18.09 -21.20
N PRO A 135 -1.05 18.13 -20.88
CA PRO A 135 -2.03 18.56 -21.87
C PRO A 135 -1.88 20.08 -22.02
N GLY A 136 -1.08 20.54 -22.98
CA GLY A 136 -0.95 22.00 -23.18
C GLY A 136 0.10 22.57 -24.14
N LEU A 137 0.86 21.78 -24.91
CA LEU A 137 1.87 22.35 -25.83
C LEU A 137 1.82 21.86 -27.29
N ASN A 138 0.74 21.21 -27.71
CA ASN A 138 0.46 21.08 -29.15
C ASN A 138 -0.74 21.96 -29.49
N GLY A 139 -0.49 23.28 -29.49
CA GLY A 139 -1.41 24.22 -30.11
C GLY A 139 -1.59 23.88 -31.60
N PRO A 140 -2.79 24.08 -32.17
CA PRO A 140 -2.99 23.97 -33.60
C PRO A 140 -2.38 25.22 -34.25
N GLY A 141 -1.21 25.09 -34.85
CA GLY A 141 -0.63 26.17 -35.63
C GLY A 141 0.79 25.88 -36.08
N LEU A 142 0.95 25.42 -37.32
CA LEU A 142 1.39 26.29 -38.42
C LEU A 142 1.49 25.46 -39.70
N ARG A 143 0.72 25.91 -40.70
CA ARG A 143 0.94 25.86 -42.16
C ARG A 143 1.78 24.74 -42.76
#